data_AF-A0A2G2W6U3-F1
#
_entry.id   AF-A0A2G2W6U3-F1
#
_cell.length_a   1.000
_cell.length_b   1.000
_cell.length_c   1.000
_cell.angle_alpha   90.00
_cell.angle_beta   90.00
_cell.angle_gamma   90.00
#
_symmetry.space_group_name_H-M   'P 1'
#
loop_
_entity.id
_entity.type
_entity.pdbx_description
1 polymer ?
#
loop_
_entity_poly.entity_id
_entity_poly.type
_entity_poly.pdbx_seq_one_letter_code
_entity_poly.pdbx_strand_id
1 'polypeptide(L)'
;MLDGGKDAVAAGGEFGILEGRSFALIHPIVMSGLFVYTLYAGYLGWQWRRVRTIQNEINELKKEVKPVPVTPEGTPAEPPKPSPVEAKIQQLTEERKELIKGSYKDRHFNAGSILLGFGVFEAIFGGLNTWFRTGKLFPGPHLFAGAGITVLWAAAAALVPAMQKGSETARSLHIALNTLNVILFIWQIPTGIDIVFKVFEFTNWP
;
A
#
# COMPACT_ATOMS: atom_id res chain seq x y z
N MET A 1 26.72 9.91 29.11
CA MET A 1 25.35 9.39 29.30
C MET A 1 24.43 10.59 29.37
N LEU A 2 23.66 10.83 28.31
CA LEU A 2 22.65 11.88 28.29
C LEU A 2 21.44 11.37 29.08
N ASP A 3 21.08 12.09 30.14
CA ASP A 3 19.97 11.81 31.05
C ASP A 3 18.62 12.05 30.32
N GLY A 4 18.28 11.16 29.38
CA GLY A 4 17.06 11.26 28.56
C GLY A 4 15.77 10.86 29.29
N GLY A 5 15.86 10.53 30.58
CA GLY A 5 14.72 10.06 31.39
C GLY A 5 13.91 11.17 32.06
N LYS A 6 14.48 12.37 32.27
CA LYS A 6 13.81 13.47 32.99
C LYS A 6 12.81 14.28 32.16
N ASP A 7 12.88 14.16 30.84
CA ASP A 7 12.11 14.98 29.90
C ASP A 7 10.78 14.36 29.44
N ALA A 8 10.42 13.20 30.00
CA ALA A 8 9.22 12.43 29.63
C ALA A 8 8.07 12.57 30.65
N VAL A 9 8.08 13.60 31.49
CA VAL A 9 6.93 13.88 32.35
C VAL A 9 5.87 14.58 31.49
N ALA A 10 4.63 14.06 31.55
CA ALA A 10 3.39 14.74 31.17
C ALA A 10 3.55 16.27 31.39
N ALA A 11 3.10 17.14 30.48
CA ALA A 11 3.28 18.60 30.50
C ALA A 11 2.60 19.28 31.71
N GLY A 12 2.89 18.82 32.92
CA GLY A 12 2.21 19.14 34.16
C GLY A 12 0.72 18.77 34.21
N GLY A 13 0.17 18.09 33.20
CA GLY A 13 -1.28 17.94 33.03
C GLY A 13 -1.97 19.14 32.38
N GLU A 14 -1.23 20.06 31.76
CA GLU A 14 -1.74 21.26 31.07
C GLU A 14 -2.81 20.93 30.00
N PHE A 15 -2.65 19.81 29.30
CA PHE A 15 -3.55 19.35 28.23
C PHE A 15 -4.51 18.23 28.67
N GLY A 16 -4.53 17.90 29.97
CA GLY A 16 -5.47 16.93 30.55
C GLY A 16 -5.44 15.57 29.83
N ILE A 17 -6.60 15.12 29.32
CA ILE A 17 -6.76 13.80 28.67
C ILE A 17 -5.86 13.60 27.43
N LEU A 18 -5.39 14.68 26.80
CA LEU A 18 -4.51 14.59 25.63
C LEU A 18 -3.09 14.13 25.97
N GLU A 19 -2.71 14.20 27.24
CA GLU A 19 -1.44 13.66 27.75
C GLU A 19 -1.56 12.19 28.17
N GLY A 20 -2.81 11.72 28.25
CA GLY A 20 -3.23 10.45 28.76
C GLY A 20 -2.77 9.25 27.94
N ARG A 21 -2.69 8.09 28.60
CA ARG A 21 -2.24 6.83 27.98
C ARG A 21 -3.17 6.40 26.84
N SER A 22 -4.48 6.54 27.00
CA SER A 22 -5.48 6.20 25.99
C SER A 22 -5.24 6.97 24.71
N PHE A 23 -4.99 8.28 24.82
CA PHE A 23 -4.73 9.13 23.67
C PHE A 23 -3.38 8.81 23.02
N ALA A 24 -2.37 8.47 23.83
CA ALA A 24 -1.06 8.03 23.35
C ALA A 24 -1.09 6.71 22.57
N LEU A 25 -2.03 5.81 22.88
CA LEU A 25 -2.16 4.51 22.24
C LEU A 25 -2.96 4.54 20.92
N ILE A 26 -3.63 5.65 20.59
CA ILE A 26 -4.36 5.78 19.31
C ILE A 26 -3.42 5.54 18.13
N HIS A 27 -2.29 6.25 18.08
CA HIS A 27 -1.34 6.17 16.97
C HIS A 27 -0.84 4.74 16.72
N PRO A 28 -0.26 4.00 17.69
CA PRO A 28 0.24 2.64 17.44
C PRO A 28 -0.88 1.65 17.05
N ILE A 29 -2.09 1.83 17.57
CA ILE A 29 -3.25 1.00 17.19
C ILE A 29 -3.64 1.27 15.74
N VAL A 30 -3.83 2.54 15.38
CA VAL A 30 -4.24 2.92 14.02
C VAL A 30 -3.15 2.58 13.01
N MET A 31 -1.88 2.80 13.33
CA MET A 31 -0.75 2.45 12.45
C MET A 31 -0.65 0.95 12.19
N SER A 32 -0.98 0.11 13.18
CA SER A 32 -1.07 -1.34 12.98
C SER A 32 -2.18 -1.70 11.98
N GLY A 33 -3.34 -1.05 12.09
CA GLY A 33 -4.44 -1.18 11.12
C GLY A 33 -4.06 -0.70 9.72
N LEU A 34 -3.43 0.48 9.63
CA LEU A 34 -2.97 1.06 8.36
C LEU A 34 -1.89 0.20 7.69
N PHE A 35 -1.04 -0.49 8.45
CA PHE A 35 -0.08 -1.43 7.88
C PHE A 35 -0.79 -2.58 7.16
N VAL A 36 -1.75 -3.25 7.82
CA VAL A 36 -2.54 -4.32 7.19
C VAL A 36 -3.32 -3.78 6.00
N TYR A 37 -3.89 -2.59 6.12
CA TYR A 37 -4.62 -1.94 5.03
C TYR A 37 -3.72 -1.59 3.84
N THR A 38 -2.45 -1.25 4.08
CA THR A 38 -1.43 -1.03 3.04
C THR A 38 -1.17 -2.31 2.26
N LEU A 39 -1.04 -3.45 2.93
CA LEU A 39 -0.88 -4.75 2.27
C LEU A 39 -2.12 -5.10 1.42
N TYR A 40 -3.32 -4.83 1.94
CA TYR A 40 -4.57 -5.00 1.19
C TYR A 40 -4.62 -4.09 -0.05
N ALA A 41 -4.25 -2.81 0.07
CA ALA A 41 -4.17 -1.90 -1.07
C ALA A 41 -3.16 -2.39 -2.12
N GLY A 42 -2.02 -2.92 -1.67
CA GLY A 42 -1.02 -3.57 -2.52
C GLY A 42 -1.59 -4.79 -3.28
N TYR A 43 -2.35 -5.65 -2.60
CA TYR A 43 -3.06 -6.76 -3.23
C TYR A 43 -4.05 -6.28 -4.31
N LEU A 44 -4.87 -5.27 -4.03
CA LEU A 44 -5.79 -4.70 -5.03
C LEU A 44 -5.05 -4.15 -6.26
N GLY A 45 -3.93 -3.46 -6.04
CA GLY A 45 -3.08 -2.93 -7.09
C GLY A 45 -2.46 -4.04 -7.96
N TRP A 46 -2.06 -5.15 -7.32
CA TRP A 46 -1.57 -6.34 -8.01
C TRP A 46 -2.63 -6.97 -8.90
N GLN A 47 -3.86 -7.15 -8.40
CA GLN A 47 -4.98 -7.68 -9.20
C GLN A 47 -5.27 -6.78 -10.41
N TRP A 48 -5.27 -5.46 -10.22
CA TRP A 48 -5.43 -4.52 -11.34
C TRP A 48 -4.28 -4.60 -12.36
N ARG A 49 -3.04 -4.77 -11.90
CA ARG A 49 -1.90 -5.03 -12.80
C ARG A 49 -2.10 -6.32 -13.59
N ARG A 50 -2.57 -7.40 -12.95
CA ARG A 50 -2.80 -8.71 -13.59
C ARG A 50 -3.79 -8.64 -14.75
N VAL A 51 -4.88 -7.88 -14.63
CA VAL A 51 -5.85 -7.64 -15.74
C VAL A 51 -5.16 -7.16 -17.02
N ARG A 52 -4.18 -6.26 -16.87
CA ARG A 52 -3.43 -5.69 -18.00
C ARG A 52 -2.39 -6.66 -18.54
N THR A 53 -1.61 -7.30 -17.66
CA THR A 53 -0.54 -8.21 -18.09
C THR A 53 -1.09 -9.48 -18.74
N ILE A 54 -2.25 -9.99 -18.30
CA ILE A 54 -2.91 -11.11 -18.97
C ILE A 54 -3.28 -10.75 -20.41
N GLN A 55 -3.78 -9.53 -20.64
CA GLN A 55 -4.12 -9.12 -22.00
C GLN A 55 -2.90 -9.13 -22.92
N ASN A 56 -1.73 -8.73 -22.40
CA ASN A 56 -0.47 -8.80 -23.14
C ASN A 56 -0.08 -10.26 -23.41
N GLU A 57 -0.16 -11.13 -22.41
CA GLU A 57 0.11 -12.57 -22.53
C GLU A 57 -0.79 -13.23 -23.61
N ILE A 58 -2.09 -12.93 -23.59
CA ILE A 58 -3.04 -13.39 -24.62
C ILE A 58 -2.63 -12.89 -26.01
N ASN A 59 -2.24 -11.63 -26.14
CA ASN A 59 -1.87 -11.05 -27.43
C ASN A 59 -0.59 -11.68 -28.00
N GLU A 60 0.38 -12.02 -27.16
CA GLU A 60 1.59 -12.74 -27.60
C GLU A 60 1.25 -14.18 -28.00
N LEU A 61 0.49 -14.92 -27.18
CA LEU A 61 0.09 -16.30 -27.51
C LEU A 61 -0.73 -16.39 -28.80
N LYS A 62 -1.57 -15.38 -29.09
CA LYS A 62 -2.32 -15.32 -30.35
C LYS A 62 -1.43 -15.22 -31.59
N LYS A 63 -0.20 -14.71 -31.48
CA LYS A 63 0.77 -14.68 -32.59
C LYS A 63 1.35 -16.07 -32.88
N GLU A 64 1.33 -16.97 -31.90
CA GLU A 64 1.83 -18.34 -32.02
C GLU A 64 0.80 -19.29 -32.63
N VAL A 65 -0.48 -18.92 -32.65
CA VAL A 65 -1.55 -19.71 -33.26
C VAL A 65 -1.40 -19.67 -34.78
N LYS A 66 -0.96 -20.79 -35.36
CA LYS A 66 -0.89 -20.95 -36.82
C LYS A 66 -2.31 -20.96 -37.42
N PRO A 67 -2.54 -20.30 -38.57
CA PRO A 67 -3.81 -20.41 -39.27
C PRO A 67 -4.13 -21.87 -39.59
N VAL A 68 -5.37 -22.29 -39.36
CA VAL A 68 -5.85 -23.61 -39.79
C VAL A 68 -5.87 -23.63 -41.33
N PRO A 69 -5.21 -24.60 -41.99
CA PRO A 69 -5.31 -24.74 -43.44
C PRO A 69 -6.76 -25.00 -43.84
N VAL A 70 -7.31 -24.14 -44.68
CA VAL A 70 -8.63 -24.31 -45.31
C VAL A 70 -8.47 -24.85 -46.72
N THR A 71 -9.34 -25.78 -47.09
CA THR A 71 -9.51 -26.26 -48.47
C THR A 71 -10.04 -25.13 -49.37
N PRO A 72 -9.92 -25.24 -50.72
CA PRO A 72 -10.46 -24.26 -51.66
C PRO A 72 -11.96 -23.99 -51.49
N GLU A 73 -12.69 -24.92 -50.86
CA GLU A 73 -14.12 -24.86 -50.55
C GLU A 73 -14.43 -24.21 -49.18
N GLY A 74 -13.41 -23.74 -48.45
CA GLY A 74 -13.55 -23.08 -47.15
C GLY A 74 -13.66 -24.03 -45.95
N THR A 75 -13.59 -25.35 -46.18
CA THR A 75 -13.63 -26.38 -45.13
C THR A 75 -12.24 -26.59 -44.50
N PRO A 76 -12.12 -26.64 -43.15
CA PRO A 76 -10.87 -27.00 -42.48
C PRO A 76 -10.36 -28.37 -42.96
N ALA A 77 -9.09 -28.46 -43.37
CA ALA A 77 -8.51 -29.68 -43.94
C ALA A 77 -8.35 -30.83 -42.91
N GLU A 78 -8.32 -30.50 -41.62
CA GLU A 78 -8.39 -31.42 -40.48
C GLU A 78 -9.29 -30.82 -39.38
N PRO A 79 -9.98 -31.63 -38.56
CA PRO A 79 -10.62 -31.13 -37.34
C PRO A 79 -9.54 -30.47 -36.45
N PRO A 80 -9.80 -29.29 -35.88
CA PRO A 80 -8.78 -28.56 -35.12
C PRO A 80 -8.39 -29.41 -33.91
N LYS A 81 -7.14 -29.91 -33.90
CA LYS A 81 -6.56 -30.46 -32.68
C LYS A 81 -6.52 -29.32 -31.66
N PRO A 82 -7.10 -29.46 -30.46
CA PRO A 82 -7.06 -28.41 -29.46
C PRO A 82 -5.59 -28.13 -29.13
N SER A 83 -5.08 -26.99 -29.59
CA SER A 83 -3.70 -26.62 -29.35
C SER A 83 -3.54 -26.26 -27.87
N PRO A 84 -2.48 -26.71 -27.18
CA PRO A 84 -2.16 -26.25 -25.83
C PRO A 84 -2.15 -24.71 -25.69
N VAL A 85 -1.76 -24.01 -26.76
CA VAL A 85 -1.76 -22.54 -26.84
C VAL A 85 -3.19 -21.97 -26.83
N GLU A 86 -4.11 -22.58 -27.59
CA GLU A 86 -5.51 -22.15 -27.62
C GLU A 86 -6.20 -22.38 -26.27
N ALA A 87 -5.95 -23.52 -25.63
CA ALA A 87 -6.43 -23.80 -24.28
C ALA A 87 -5.91 -22.78 -23.26
N LYS A 88 -4.63 -22.38 -23.37
CA LYS A 88 -4.04 -21.35 -22.50
C LYS A 88 -4.66 -19.98 -22.74
N ILE A 89 -4.88 -19.59 -24.00
CA ILE A 89 -5.59 -18.35 -24.35
C ILE A 89 -6.99 -18.33 -23.74
N GLN A 90 -7.73 -19.44 -23.83
CA GLN A 90 -9.06 -19.55 -23.25
C GLN A 90 -9.02 -19.43 -21.72
N GLN A 91 -8.12 -20.15 -21.05
CA GLN A 91 -7.93 -20.06 -19.60
C GLN A 91 -7.65 -18.61 -19.15
N LEU A 92 -6.69 -17.94 -19.79
CA LEU A 92 -6.32 -16.56 -19.48
C LEU A 92 -7.46 -15.58 -19.78
N THR A 93 -8.25 -15.84 -20.83
CA THR A 93 -9.41 -15.03 -21.17
C THR A 93 -10.48 -15.11 -20.07
N GLU A 94 -10.76 -16.31 -19.55
CA GLU A 94 -11.69 -16.48 -18.43
C GLU A 94 -11.13 -15.88 -17.13
N GLU A 95 -9.84 -16.10 -16.81
CA GLU A 95 -9.18 -15.48 -15.65
C GLU A 95 -9.31 -13.95 -15.71
N ARG A 96 -9.04 -13.34 -16.88
CA ARG A 96 -9.18 -11.89 -17.06
C ARG A 96 -10.61 -11.42 -16.89
N LYS A 97 -11.60 -12.16 -17.41
CA LYS A 97 -13.02 -11.81 -17.24
C LYS A 97 -13.40 -11.78 -15.76
N GLU A 98 -12.98 -12.77 -14.99
CA GLU A 98 -13.23 -12.81 -13.55
C GLU A 98 -12.54 -11.64 -12.82
N LEU A 99 -11.29 -11.33 -13.17
CA LEU A 99 -10.58 -10.20 -12.58
C LEU A 99 -11.25 -8.85 -12.89
N ILE A 100 -11.83 -8.68 -14.08
CA ILE A 100 -12.55 -7.45 -14.45
C ILE A 100 -13.79 -7.27 -13.58
N LYS A 101 -14.53 -8.34 -13.28
CA LYS A 101 -15.71 -8.29 -12.39
C LYS A 101 -15.36 -7.82 -10.97
N GLY A 102 -14.11 -7.99 -10.54
CA GLY A 102 -13.64 -7.60 -9.21
C GLY A 102 -13.45 -6.10 -8.99
N SER A 103 -13.57 -5.26 -10.04
CA SER A 103 -13.44 -3.79 -9.98
C SER A 103 -12.17 -3.29 -9.25
N TYR A 104 -11.06 -4.03 -9.41
CA TYR A 104 -9.83 -3.79 -8.65
C TYR A 104 -9.20 -2.42 -8.87
N LYS A 105 -9.40 -1.81 -10.05
CA LYS A 105 -8.96 -0.43 -10.32
C LYS A 105 -9.56 0.55 -9.32
N ASP A 106 -10.90 0.56 -9.20
CA ASP A 106 -11.61 1.53 -8.38
C ASP A 106 -11.45 1.20 -6.90
N ARG A 107 -11.43 -0.08 -6.54
CA ARG A 107 -11.12 -0.51 -5.17
C ARG A 107 -9.73 -0.10 -4.73
N HIS A 108 -8.71 -0.28 -5.59
CA HIS A 108 -7.34 0.14 -5.29
C HIS A 108 -7.25 1.66 -5.16
N PHE A 109 -7.91 2.41 -6.06
CA PHE A 109 -7.95 3.86 -5.97
C PHE A 109 -8.58 4.33 -4.66
N ASN A 110 -9.76 3.82 -4.31
CA ASN A 110 -10.47 4.18 -3.07
C ASN A 110 -9.64 3.81 -1.83
N ALA A 111 -9.06 2.60 -1.79
CA ALA A 111 -8.20 2.20 -0.69
C ALA A 111 -6.97 3.10 -0.58
N GLY A 112 -6.33 3.43 -1.71
CA GLY A 112 -5.21 4.37 -1.75
C GLY A 112 -5.58 5.77 -1.25
N SER A 113 -6.76 6.29 -1.60
CA SER A 113 -7.24 7.59 -1.13
C SER A 113 -7.52 7.60 0.38
N ILE A 114 -8.14 6.55 0.92
CA ILE A 114 -8.37 6.39 2.37
C ILE A 114 -7.03 6.35 3.09
N LEU A 115 -6.10 5.54 2.59
CA LEU A 115 -4.77 5.36 3.19
C LEU A 115 -3.96 6.66 3.16
N LEU A 116 -4.00 7.41 2.06
CA LEU A 116 -3.37 8.73 1.99
C LEU A 116 -3.97 9.70 3.00
N GLY A 117 -5.30 9.80 3.06
CA GLY A 117 -5.98 10.71 3.99
C GLY A 117 -5.69 10.38 5.44
N PHE A 118 -6.08 9.18 5.88
CA PHE A 118 -5.90 8.75 7.28
C PHE A 118 -4.43 8.64 7.66
N GLY A 119 -3.57 8.13 6.77
CA GLY A 119 -2.15 8.01 7.02
C GLY A 119 -1.48 9.36 7.26
N VAL A 120 -1.81 10.39 6.48
CA VAL A 120 -1.29 11.75 6.71
C VAL A 120 -1.78 12.31 8.04
N PHE A 121 -3.07 12.18 8.36
CA PHE A 121 -3.62 12.61 9.66
C PHE A 121 -2.90 11.94 10.82
N GLU A 122 -2.67 10.63 10.74
CA GLU A 122 -1.97 9.86 11.78
C GLU A 122 -0.50 10.23 11.94
N ALA A 123 0.20 10.50 10.83
CA ALA A 123 1.60 10.92 10.88
C ALA A 123 1.75 12.29 11.59
N ILE A 124 0.82 13.21 11.35
CA ILE A 124 0.77 14.50 12.07
C ILE A 124 0.34 14.30 13.53
N PHE A 125 -0.69 13.48 13.74
CA PHE A 125 -1.20 13.16 15.07
C PHE A 125 -0.13 12.56 15.98
N GLY A 126 0.64 11.56 15.54
CA GLY A 126 1.69 10.93 16.36
C GLY A 126 2.74 11.93 16.88
N GLY A 127 3.10 12.91 16.05
CA GLY A 127 3.96 14.03 16.46
C GLY A 127 3.28 14.94 17.48
N LEU A 128 2.07 15.43 17.18
CA LEU A 128 1.32 16.31 18.08
C LEU A 128 1.02 15.66 19.42
N ASN A 129 0.64 14.39 19.41
CA ASN A 129 0.38 13.59 20.60
C ASN A 129 1.63 13.43 21.48
N THR A 130 2.80 13.27 20.87
CA THR A 130 4.08 13.34 21.61
C THR A 130 4.29 14.72 22.22
N TRP A 131 4.08 15.77 21.44
CA TRP A 131 4.23 17.14 21.91
C TRP A 131 3.29 17.49 23.07
N PHE A 132 2.02 17.08 23.02
CA PHE A 132 1.09 17.28 24.15
C PHE A 132 1.61 16.65 25.43
N ARG A 133 2.21 15.45 25.35
CA ARG A 133 2.74 14.77 26.54
C ARG A 133 4.01 15.39 27.10
N THR A 134 4.88 15.94 26.28
CA THR A 134 6.25 16.26 26.73
C THR A 134 6.69 17.69 26.44
N GLY A 135 5.82 18.50 25.84
CA GLY A 135 6.11 19.87 25.40
C GLY A 135 7.13 19.98 24.25
N LYS A 136 7.61 18.86 23.71
CA LYS A 136 8.62 18.81 22.64
C LYS A 136 8.54 17.53 21.81
N LEU A 137 9.10 17.56 20.61
CA LEU A 137 9.31 16.36 19.80
C LEU A 137 10.65 15.71 20.13
N PHE A 138 10.74 14.40 19.94
CA PHE A 138 11.99 13.63 20.04
C PHE A 138 12.36 13.10 18.66
N PRO A 139 13.19 13.82 17.89
CA PRO A 139 13.62 13.36 16.58
C PRO A 139 14.40 12.06 16.71
N GLY A 140 13.96 11.03 16.00
CA GLY A 140 14.55 9.70 16.04
C GLY A 140 14.12 8.85 14.85
N PRO A 141 14.65 7.62 14.71
CA PRO A 141 14.43 6.78 13.53
C PRO A 141 12.95 6.60 13.17
N HIS A 142 12.10 6.34 14.17
CA HIS A 142 10.65 6.18 13.96
C HIS A 142 10.02 7.44 13.36
N LEU A 143 10.23 8.61 13.98
CA LEU A 143 9.67 9.88 13.52
C LEU A 143 10.13 10.21 12.08
N PHE A 144 11.43 10.06 11.80
CA PHE A 144 11.97 10.37 10.47
C PHE A 144 11.49 9.40 9.38
N ALA A 145 11.40 8.09 9.68
CA ALA A 145 10.78 7.16 8.75
C ALA A 145 9.29 7.49 8.53
N GLY A 146 8.58 7.94 9.55
CA GLY A 146 7.16 8.26 9.46
C GLY A 146 6.94 9.45 8.53
N ALA A 147 7.76 10.49 8.69
CA ALA A 147 7.78 11.62 7.76
C ALA A 147 8.14 11.18 6.33
N GLY A 148 9.12 10.28 6.17
CA GLY A 148 9.48 9.69 4.87
C GLY A 148 8.32 8.93 4.22
N ILE A 149 7.63 8.08 4.97
CA ILE A 149 6.44 7.34 4.50
C ILE A 149 5.36 8.31 4.01
N THR A 150 5.10 9.39 4.75
CA THR A 150 4.12 10.42 4.36
C THR A 150 4.48 11.07 3.01
N VAL A 151 5.77 11.39 2.79
CA VAL A 151 6.26 11.91 1.51
C VAL A 151 6.10 10.88 0.39
N LEU A 152 6.44 9.62 0.66
CA LEU A 152 6.31 8.54 -0.31
C LEU A 152 4.86 8.28 -0.72
N TRP A 153 3.90 8.35 0.21
CA TRP A 153 2.46 8.29 -0.13
C TRP A 153 2.04 9.44 -1.04
N ALA A 154 2.41 10.67 -0.69
CA ALA A 154 2.09 11.84 -1.50
C ALA A 154 2.70 11.74 -2.92
N ALA A 155 3.97 11.36 -3.01
CA ALA A 155 4.67 11.16 -4.28
C ALA A 155 4.03 10.04 -5.12
N ALA A 156 3.68 8.91 -4.51
CA ALA A 156 3.02 7.82 -5.20
C ALA A 156 1.63 8.22 -5.72
N ALA A 157 0.85 8.95 -4.92
CA ALA A 157 -0.46 9.47 -5.34
C ALA A 157 -0.36 10.50 -6.47
N ALA A 158 0.67 11.36 -6.46
CA ALA A 158 0.92 12.35 -7.51
C ALA A 158 1.19 11.73 -8.90
N LEU A 159 1.58 10.46 -8.97
CA LEU A 159 1.81 9.75 -10.24
C LEU A 159 0.50 9.29 -10.91
N VAL A 160 -0.63 9.30 -10.20
CA VAL A 160 -1.91 8.76 -10.70
C VAL A 160 -2.36 9.36 -12.04
N PRO A 161 -2.31 10.70 -12.26
CA PRO A 161 -2.69 11.28 -13.56
C PRO A 161 -1.87 10.73 -14.73
N ALA A 162 -0.54 10.56 -14.56
CA ALA A 162 0.33 10.01 -15.59
C ALA A 162 0.07 8.51 -15.82
N MET A 163 -0.19 7.76 -14.75
CA MET A 163 -0.57 6.34 -14.85
C MET A 163 -1.91 6.14 -15.58
N GLN A 164 -2.89 7.00 -15.33
CA GLN A 164 -4.19 6.95 -16.02
C GLN A 164 -4.03 7.23 -17.51
N LYS A 165 -3.06 8.07 -17.90
CA LYS A 165 -2.69 8.36 -19.30
C LYS A 165 -1.83 7.28 -19.97
N GLY A 166 -1.55 6.17 -19.31
CA GLY A 166 -0.84 5.05 -19.94
C GLY A 166 0.65 4.92 -19.60
N SER A 167 1.25 5.83 -18.82
CA SER A 167 2.70 5.80 -18.54
C SER A 167 3.13 4.59 -17.72
N GLU A 168 3.92 3.68 -18.31
CA GLU A 168 4.51 2.54 -17.60
C GLU A 168 5.64 2.97 -16.65
N THR A 169 6.36 4.05 -16.95
CA THR A 169 7.35 4.63 -16.04
C THR A 169 6.68 5.09 -14.75
N ALA A 170 5.57 5.83 -14.83
CA ALA A 170 4.82 6.28 -13.66
C ALA A 170 4.28 5.10 -12.84
N ARG A 171 3.82 4.04 -13.50
CA ARG A 171 3.36 2.81 -12.82
C ARG A 171 4.48 2.10 -12.09
N SER A 172 5.64 1.97 -12.72
CA SER A 172 6.80 1.31 -12.13
C SER A 172 7.34 2.11 -10.94
N LEU A 173 7.40 3.43 -11.07
CA LEU A 173 7.81 4.31 -9.98
C LEU A 173 6.79 4.27 -8.82
N HIS A 174 5.49 4.31 -9.10
CA HIS A 174 4.45 4.17 -8.08
C HIS A 174 4.59 2.86 -7.29
N ILE A 175 4.87 1.75 -7.98
CA ILE A 175 5.11 0.46 -7.32
C ILE A 175 6.39 0.51 -6.48
N ALA A 176 7.49 1.04 -7.01
CA ALA A 176 8.76 1.15 -6.29
C ALA A 176 8.63 1.97 -5.01
N LEU A 177 7.99 3.15 -5.08
CA LEU A 177 7.72 4.00 -3.92
C LEU A 177 6.88 3.29 -2.86
N ASN A 178 5.85 2.55 -3.27
CA ASN A 178 5.00 1.81 -2.32
C ASN A 178 5.67 0.56 -1.75
N THR A 179 6.54 -0.11 -2.51
CA THR A 179 7.38 -1.19 -1.97
C THR A 179 8.31 -0.64 -0.89
N LEU A 180 8.95 0.51 -1.13
CA LEU A 180 9.76 1.18 -0.12
C LEU A 180 8.93 1.58 1.10
N ASN A 181 7.71 2.09 0.91
CA ASN A 181 6.77 2.35 2.02
C ASN A 181 6.55 1.12 2.88
N VAL A 182 6.22 -0.04 2.29
CA VAL A 182 5.98 -1.28 3.04
C VAL A 182 7.22 -1.70 3.82
N ILE A 183 8.41 -1.60 3.21
CA ILE A 183 9.68 -1.90 3.90
C ILE A 183 9.88 -0.98 5.10
N LEU A 184 9.64 0.33 4.95
CA LEU A 184 9.76 1.28 6.05
C LEU A 184 8.73 1.04 7.15
N PHE A 185 7.49 0.68 6.80
CA PHE A 185 6.48 0.26 7.77
C PHE A 185 6.95 -0.93 8.61
N ILE A 186 7.47 -1.98 7.95
CA ILE A 186 7.99 -3.17 8.64
C ILE A 186 9.16 -2.77 9.54
N TRP A 187 10.07 -1.94 9.04
CA TRP A 187 11.21 -1.45 9.82
C TRP A 187 10.80 -0.62 11.04
N GLN A 188 9.68 0.10 10.97
CA GLN A 188 9.17 0.87 12.09
C GLN A 188 8.62 0.04 13.24
N ILE A 189 8.18 -1.21 13.00
CA ILE A 189 7.56 -2.07 14.02
C ILE A 189 8.39 -2.13 15.32
N PRO A 190 9.68 -2.52 15.32
CA PRO A 190 10.47 -2.56 16.55
C PRO A 190 10.59 -1.19 17.22
N THR A 191 10.88 -0.14 16.46
CA THR A 191 11.03 1.22 17.01
C THR A 191 9.71 1.78 17.58
N GLY A 192 8.56 1.38 17.03
CA GLY A 192 7.25 1.73 17.55
C GLY A 192 6.93 1.01 18.84
N ILE A 193 7.30 -0.27 18.96
CA ILE A 193 7.15 -1.05 20.20
C ILE A 193 7.97 -0.42 21.34
N ASP A 194 9.20 0.00 21.08
CA ASP A 194 10.03 0.70 22.07
C ASP A 194 9.37 2.00 22.57
N ILE A 195 8.71 2.74 21.66
CA ILE A 195 7.96 3.95 22.02
C ILE A 195 6.73 3.59 22.85
N VAL A 196 6.01 2.52 22.51
CA VAL A 196 4.86 2.04 23.31
C VAL A 196 5.30 1.71 24.73
N PHE A 197 6.42 1.02 24.93
CA PHE A 197 6.93 0.75 26.27
C PHE A 197 7.22 2.02 27.06
N LYS A 198 7.80 3.05 26.43
CA LYS A 198 7.98 4.36 27.06
C LYS A 198 6.65 5.04 27.40
N VAL A 199 5.64 4.91 26.53
CA VAL A 199 4.28 5.40 26.85
C VAL A 199 3.76 4.72 28.10
N PHE A 200 3.90 3.40 28.24
CA PHE A 200 3.48 2.70 29.46
C PHE A 200 4.29 3.10 30.70
N GLU A 201 5.59 3.37 30.55
CA GLU A 201 6.46 3.83 31.63
C GLU A 201 6.10 5.23 32.14
N PHE A 202 5.78 6.16 31.23
CA PHE A 202 5.71 7.59 31.55
C PHE A 202 4.31 8.21 31.56
N THR A 203 3.27 7.50 31.11
CA THR A 203 1.89 8.01 31.10
C THR A 203 1.01 7.26 32.10
N ASN A 204 -0.08 7.89 32.53
CA ASN A 204 -1.12 7.27 33.36
C ASN A 204 -2.46 7.24 32.60
N TRP A 205 -3.39 6.42 33.07
CA TRP A 205 -4.78 6.43 32.60
C TRP A 205 -5.54 7.68 33.12
N PRO A 206 -6.61 8.14 32.42
CA PRO A 206 -7.06 7.68 31.12
C PRO A 206 -5.99 7.87 30.06
#